data_AF-A0A535MT87-F1
#
_entry.id   AF-A0A535MT87-F1
#
_cell.length_a   1.000
_cell.length_b   1.000
_cell.length_c   1.000
_cell.angle_alpha   90.00
_cell.angle_beta   90.00
_cell.angle_gamma   90.00
#
_symmetry.space_group_name_H-M   'P 1'
#
loop_
_entity.id
_entity.type
_entity.pdbx_description
1 polymer ?
#
loop_
_entity_poly.entity_id
_entity_poly.type
_entity_poly.pdbx_seq_one_letter_code
_entity_poly.pdbx_strand_id
1 'polypeptide(L)'
;AVLSGPTPRHAYLDVEQIVRTAREHGANAIHPGYGFLSENPAFAEACAKSGLTFIGPPATSMRAMGDKVEARRRMIAAGVPVVPGTAALAD
;
A
#
# COMPACT_ATOMS: atom_id res chain seq x y z
N ALA A 1 14.33 13.07 16.70
CA ALA A 1 13.08 12.37 16.31
C ALA A 1 13.45 11.05 15.64
N VAL A 2 12.65 10.00 15.83
CA VAL A 2 12.93 8.67 15.24
C VAL A 2 12.77 8.70 13.72
N LEU A 3 11.81 9.50 13.23
CA LEU A 3 11.66 9.81 11.81
C LEU A 3 12.02 11.29 11.53
N SER A 4 12.59 11.57 10.37
CA SER A 4 13.08 12.88 9.92
C SER A 4 12.85 13.08 8.42
N GLY A 5 12.61 14.33 8.00
CA GLY A 5 12.46 14.71 6.60
C GLY A 5 12.22 16.22 6.45
N PRO A 6 12.21 16.78 5.23
CA PRO A 6 12.04 18.22 5.00
C PRO A 6 10.76 18.82 5.61
N THR A 7 9.74 17.99 5.79
CA THR A 7 8.51 18.34 6.52
C THR A 7 8.05 17.12 7.31
N PRO A 8 7.18 17.28 8.32
CA PRO A 8 6.55 16.14 9.00
C PRO A 8 5.88 15.15 8.05
N ARG A 9 5.19 15.63 7.00
CA ARG A 9 4.53 14.77 6.01
C ARG A 9 5.52 13.86 5.28
N HIS A 10 6.63 14.42 4.79
CA HIS A 10 7.67 13.65 4.11
C HIS A 10 8.24 12.53 4.99
N ALA A 11 8.44 12.79 6.29
CA ALA A 11 8.94 11.76 7.22
C ALA A 11 7.99 10.55 7.33
N TYR A 12 6.66 10.75 7.25
CA TYR A 12 5.67 9.66 7.28
C TYR A 12 5.43 8.98 5.92
N LEU A 13 6.04 9.47 4.85
CA LEU A 13 5.95 8.88 3.51
C LEU A 13 7.25 8.19 3.08
N ASP A 14 8.28 8.20 3.93
CA ASP A 14 9.57 7.58 3.69
C ASP A 14 9.55 6.10 4.08
N VAL A 15 9.27 5.25 3.10
CA VAL A 15 9.20 3.78 3.25
C VAL A 15 10.50 3.21 3.81
N GLU A 16 11.65 3.63 3.30
CA GLU A 16 12.94 3.03 3.67
C GLU A 16 13.28 3.35 5.12
N GLN A 17 13.07 4.60 5.52
CA GLN A 17 13.33 5.04 6.88
C GLN A 17 12.43 4.34 7.90
N ILE A 18 11.13 4.23 7.61
CA ILE A 18 10.17 3.54 8.48
C ILE A 18 10.54 2.07 8.66
N VAL A 19 10.84 1.37 7.55
CA VAL A 19 11.22 -0.05 7.58
C VAL A 19 12.53 -0.26 8.32
N ARG A 20 13.55 0.57 8.07
CA ARG A 20 14.83 0.53 8.80
C ARG A 20 14.61 0.69 10.29
N THR A 21 13.89 1.73 10.70
CA THR A 21 13.58 2.01 12.11
C THR A 21 12.87 0.83 12.78
N ALA A 22 11.88 0.23 12.12
CA ALA A 22 11.15 -0.91 12.67
C ALA A 22 12.09 -2.10 12.95
N ARG A 23 13.04 -2.37 12.04
CA ARG A 23 14.04 -3.42 12.24
C ARG A 23 15.01 -3.10 13.38
N GLU A 24 15.51 -1.86 13.45
CA GLU A 24 16.43 -1.41 14.51
C GLU A 24 15.82 -1.55 15.91
N HIS A 25 14.50 -1.40 16.01
CA HIS A 25 13.77 -1.53 17.28
C HIS A 25 13.20 -2.93 17.53
N GLY A 26 13.51 -3.90 16.67
CA GLY A 26 13.07 -5.29 16.85
C GLY A 26 11.57 -5.52 16.68
N ALA A 27 10.87 -4.67 15.92
CA ALA A 27 9.45 -4.85 15.64
C ALA A 27 9.21 -6.12 14.79
N ASN A 28 8.09 -6.80 15.01
CA ASN A 28 7.69 -7.97 14.21
C ASN A 28 6.73 -7.61 13.05
N ALA A 29 6.03 -6.49 13.18
CA ALA A 29 4.98 -6.09 12.26
C ALA A 29 4.85 -4.57 12.17
N ILE A 30 4.28 -4.09 11.07
CA ILE A 30 3.89 -2.70 10.88
C ILE A 30 2.41 -2.65 10.54
N HIS A 31 1.64 -1.89 11.32
CA HIS A 31 0.27 -1.51 10.99
C HIS A 31 0.27 -0.12 10.34
N PRO A 32 -0.14 0.04 9.07
CA PRO A 32 -0.03 1.31 8.37
C PRO A 32 -1.15 2.31 8.72
N GLY A 33 -2.22 1.85 9.38
CA GLY A 33 -3.40 2.67 9.64
C GLY A 33 -4.16 2.95 8.34
N TYR A 34 -4.50 4.21 8.10
CA TYR A 34 -5.17 4.69 6.90
C TYR A 34 -4.48 5.94 6.35
N GLY A 35 -4.69 6.25 5.08
CA GLY A 35 -3.92 7.29 4.38
C GLY A 35 -2.42 6.93 4.31
N PHE A 36 -1.57 7.92 4.08
CA PHE A 36 -0.11 7.75 3.99
C PHE A 36 0.30 6.56 3.09
N LEU A 37 0.84 5.50 3.70
CA LEU A 37 1.37 4.32 3.02
C LEU A 37 0.43 3.10 3.10
N SER A 38 -0.78 3.23 3.65
CA SER A 38 -1.72 2.11 3.86
C SER A 38 -2.13 1.37 2.58
N GLU A 39 -2.17 2.07 1.45
CA GLU A 39 -2.48 1.51 0.13
C GLU A 39 -1.25 1.42 -0.78
N ASN A 40 -0.04 1.62 -0.24
CA ASN A 40 1.19 1.62 -1.02
C ASN A 40 1.75 0.18 -1.14
N PRO A 41 1.69 -0.45 -2.33
CA PRO A 41 2.18 -1.82 -2.51
C PRO A 41 3.69 -1.94 -2.28
N ALA A 42 4.48 -0.91 -2.60
CA ALA A 42 5.92 -0.92 -2.38
C ALA A 42 6.27 -0.97 -0.89
N PHE A 43 5.43 -0.37 -0.02
CA PHE A 43 5.63 -0.44 1.42
C PHE A 43 5.39 -1.85 1.98
N ALA A 44 4.32 -2.50 1.55
CA ALA A 44 4.04 -3.89 1.91
C ALA A 44 5.17 -4.84 1.43
N GLU A 45 5.71 -4.62 0.22
CA GLU A 45 6.86 -5.37 -0.28
C GLU A 45 8.13 -5.12 0.53
N ALA A 46 8.40 -3.86 0.90
CA ALA A 46 9.55 -3.51 1.71
C ALA A 46 9.50 -4.15 3.10
N CYS A 47 8.31 -4.21 3.71
CA CYS A 47 8.08 -4.96 4.95
C CYS A 47 8.41 -6.44 4.77
N ALA A 48 7.84 -7.10 3.76
CA ALA A 48 8.06 -8.52 3.50
C ALA A 48 9.54 -8.85 3.23
N LYS A 49 10.23 -8.05 2.41
CA LYS A 49 11.67 -8.19 2.13
C LYS A 49 12.53 -8.01 3.37
N SER A 50 12.02 -7.31 4.38
CA SER A 50 12.70 -7.01 5.64
C SER A 50 12.36 -7.99 6.77
N GLY A 51 11.55 -9.02 6.49
CA GLY A 51 11.05 -9.96 7.50
C GLY A 51 10.01 -9.37 8.45
N LEU A 52 9.41 -8.23 8.10
CA LEU A 52 8.34 -7.59 8.86
C LEU A 52 6.98 -8.01 8.32
N THR A 53 6.05 -8.35 9.22
CA THR A 53 4.66 -8.58 8.84
C THR A 53 3.98 -7.25 8.54
N PHE A 54 3.53 -7.06 7.30
CA PHE A 54 2.65 -5.95 6.98
C PHE A 54 1.21 -6.30 7.39
N ILE A 55 0.60 -5.50 8.27
CA ILE A 55 -0.79 -5.74 8.71
C ILE A 55 -1.74 -5.12 7.68
N GLY A 56 -2.12 -5.92 6.69
CA GLY A 56 -3.01 -5.54 5.60
C GLY A 56 -2.97 -6.56 4.45
N PRO A 57 -3.56 -6.23 3.29
CA PRO A 57 -3.55 -7.13 2.13
C PRO A 57 -2.14 -7.24 1.52
N PRO A 58 -1.86 -8.29 0.73
CA PRO A 58 -0.60 -8.40 0.00
C PRO A 58 -0.49 -7.32 -1.08
N ALA A 59 0.75 -6.96 -1.44
CA ALA A 59 1.04 -5.94 -2.46
C ALA A 59 0.40 -6.25 -3.83
N THR A 60 0.24 -7.53 -4.17
CA THR A 60 -0.46 -7.97 -5.38
C THR A 60 -1.93 -7.59 -5.38
N SER A 61 -2.63 -7.72 -4.25
CA SER A 61 -4.02 -7.28 -4.10
C SER A 61 -4.14 -5.77 -4.18
N MET A 62 -3.21 -5.03 -3.57
CA MET A 62 -3.17 -3.56 -3.68
C MET A 62 -2.99 -3.10 -5.12
N ARG A 63 -2.06 -3.70 -5.88
CA ARG A 63 -1.89 -3.37 -7.30
C ARG A 63 -3.10 -3.78 -8.15
N ALA A 64 -3.75 -4.87 -7.81
CA ALA A 64 -4.96 -5.30 -8.51
C ALA A 64 -6.15 -4.37 -8.29
N MET A 65 -6.23 -3.72 -7.12
CA MET A 65 -7.42 -2.98 -6.70
C MET A 65 -7.22 -1.47 -6.55
N GLY A 66 -5.99 -0.97 -6.57
CA GLY A 66 -5.67 0.45 -6.37
C GLY A 66 -6.04 1.35 -7.56
N ASP A 67 -6.11 0.78 -8.76
CA ASP A 67 -6.69 1.45 -9.91
C ASP A 67 -8.19 1.12 -10.01
N LYS A 68 -9.05 2.15 -9.98
CA LYS A 68 -10.51 1.96 -9.96
C LYS A 68 -11.06 1.34 -11.25
N VAL A 69 -10.43 1.60 -12.40
CA VAL A 69 -10.85 1.06 -13.69
C VAL A 69 -10.51 -0.43 -13.76
N GLU A 70 -9.27 -0.79 -13.42
CA GLU A 70 -8.84 -2.19 -13.38
C GLU A 70 -9.55 -2.99 -12.29
N ALA A 71 -9.78 -2.38 -11.13
CA ALA A 71 -10.58 -2.99 -10.06
C ALA A 71 -11.99 -3.32 -10.56
N ARG A 72 -12.67 -2.36 -11.22
CA ARG A 72 -14.01 -2.56 -11.78
C ARG A 72 -14.02 -3.68 -12.84
N ARG A 73 -13.02 -3.70 -13.73
CA ARG A 73 -12.86 -4.75 -14.74
C ARG A 73 -12.73 -6.13 -14.10
N ARG A 74 -11.92 -6.26 -13.04
CA ARG A 74 -11.74 -7.50 -12.27
C ARG A 74 -13.04 -7.93 -11.58
N MET A 75 -13.80 -6.99 -11.01
CA MET A 75 -15.08 -7.29 -10.37
C MET A 75 -16.11 -7.82 -11.36
N ILE A 76 -16.22 -7.20 -12.55
CA ILE A 76 -17.08 -7.71 -13.63
C ILE A 76 -16.67 -9.13 -14.04
N ALA A 77 -15.37 -9.36 -14.25
CA ALA A 77 -14.86 -10.68 -14.63
C ALA A 77 -15.11 -11.75 -13.55
N ALA A 78 -15.17 -11.35 -12.28
CA ALA A 78 -15.52 -12.22 -11.16
C ALA A 78 -17.04 -12.39 -10.96
N GLY A 79 -17.88 -11.83 -11.84
CA GLY A 79 -19.34 -11.92 -11.75
C GLY A 79 -19.97 -11.02 -10.68
N VAL A 80 -19.22 -10.05 -10.14
CA VAL A 80 -19.73 -9.10 -9.14
C VAL A 80 -20.54 -8.01 -9.86
N PRO A 81 -21.79 -7.74 -9.44
CA PRO A 81 -22.55 -6.62 -9.98
C PRO A 81 -21.86 -5.28 -9.71
N VAL A 82 -21.65 -4.48 -10.76
CA VAL A 82 -21.04 -3.16 -10.66
C VAL A 82 -21.99 -2.08 -11.16
N VAL A 83 -21.81 -0.86 -10.66
CA VAL A 83 -22.54 0.31 -11.15
C VAL A 83 -22.16 0.57 -12.63
N PRO A 84 -23.13 0.84 -13.52
CA PRO A 84 -22.87 1.28 -14.89
C PRO A 84 -22.05 2.58 -14.92
N GLY A 85 -21.20 2.73 -15.92
CA GLY A 85 -20.22 3.81 -16.00
C GLY A 85 -19.29 3.62 -17.19
N THR A 86 -18.54 4.66 -17.56
CA THR A 86 -17.67 4.67 -18.75
C THR A 86 -16.64 3.53 -18.72
N ALA A 87 -16.30 3.01 -19.89
CA ALA A 87 -15.17 2.10 -20.04
C ALA A 87 -13.85 2.84 -19.78
N ALA A 88 -12.73 2.12 -19.73
CA ALA A 88 -11.41 2.73 -19.80
C ALA A 88 -11.35 3.65 -21.02
N LEU A 89 -10.79 4.86 -20.86
CA LEU A 89 -10.49 5.70 -22.02
C LEU A 89 -9.45 4.95 -22.86
N ALA A 90 -9.64 4.92 -24.18
CA ALA A 90 -8.60 4.45 -25.08
C ALA A 90 -7.42 5.44 -25.03
N ASP A 91 -6.20 4.91 -25.12
CA ASP A 91 -4.96 5.70 -25.14
C ASP A 91 -4.92 6.72 -26.28
#